data_AF-A0A6P2EGF4-F1
#
_entry.id   AF-A0A6P2EGF4-F1
#
_cell.length_a   1.000
_cell.length_b   1.000
_cell.length_c   1.000
_cell.angle_alpha   90.00
_cell.angle_beta   90.00
_cell.angle_gamma   90.00
#
_symmetry.space_group_name_H-M   'P 1'
#
loop_
_entity.id
_entity.type
_entity.pdbx_description
1 polymer ?
#
loop_
_entity_poly.entity_id
_entity_poly.type
_entity_poly.pdbx_seq_one_letter_code
_entity_poly.pdbx_strand_id
1 'polypeptide(L)'
;MPEEDDPLDALIRQEGLRHAPPAALAGRIQGALRMADAQRSAPGRSGRQAAWPWLRGLALFGAGAATAWGLALSLLVLPAQDVLSDAVTDSHVRSLMGSHLADVASSDRHTVKPWFAGKLDFSPPVVDLADEGLPLTGGRLDYLDGRPVAALVYRAGSHIVNLFVWPAPDGTPTVPVSATRRGYNLVHWTQAGMQFWAASDLNAKELAAFAQRLRERLATADPGP
;
A
#
# COMPACT_ATOMS: atom_id res chain seq x y z
N MET A 1 15.55 -11.89 94.76
CA MET A 1 16.55 -12.85 95.29
C MET A 1 16.02 -13.36 96.62
N PRO A 2 15.74 -14.65 96.85
CA PRO A 2 15.67 -15.82 95.97
C PRO A 2 14.30 -16.57 96.08
N GLU A 3 14.22 -17.76 95.49
CA GLU A 3 13.06 -18.57 95.08
C GLU A 3 12.28 -19.31 96.18
N GLU A 4 10.97 -19.51 95.97
CA GLU A 4 10.13 -20.45 96.75
C GLU A 4 9.08 -21.18 95.87
N ASP A 5 9.39 -21.47 94.59
CA ASP A 5 8.56 -22.30 93.69
C ASP A 5 8.91 -23.82 93.71
N ASP A 6 9.78 -24.28 94.61
CA ASP A 6 10.34 -25.65 94.60
C ASP A 6 9.57 -26.76 95.38
N PRO A 7 8.73 -26.50 96.41
CA PRO A 7 8.08 -27.62 97.12
C PRO A 7 6.93 -28.24 96.33
N LEU A 8 6.31 -27.48 95.41
CA LEU A 8 5.20 -27.95 94.58
C LEU A 8 5.71 -28.87 93.45
N ASP A 9 6.86 -28.55 92.87
CA ASP A 9 7.47 -29.30 91.77
C ASP A 9 8.05 -30.66 92.25
N ALA A 10 8.52 -30.70 93.50
CA ALA A 10 8.88 -31.95 94.19
C ALA A 10 7.66 -32.82 94.49
N LEU A 11 6.55 -32.24 94.95
CA LEU A 11 5.30 -32.97 95.22
C LEU A 11 4.66 -33.54 93.95
N ILE A 12 4.65 -32.77 92.85
CA ILE A 12 4.11 -33.21 91.56
C ILE A 12 4.91 -34.39 91.00
N ARG A 13 6.22 -34.43 91.24
CA ARG A 13 7.08 -35.56 90.83
C ARG A 13 6.89 -36.81 91.69
N GLN A 14 6.52 -36.64 92.96
CA GLN A 14 6.27 -37.74 93.89
C GLN A 14 4.90 -38.39 93.66
N GLU A 15 3.88 -37.58 93.34
CA GLU A 15 2.48 -38.04 93.16
C GLU A 15 2.07 -38.24 91.69
N GLY A 16 2.95 -37.92 90.75
CA GLY A 16 2.72 -38.09 89.33
C GLY A 16 2.72 -39.56 88.92
N LEU A 17 1.54 -40.13 88.69
CA LEU A 17 1.34 -41.44 88.07
C LEU A 17 2.05 -41.50 86.71
N ARG A 18 3.29 -41.99 86.69
CA ARG A 18 4.02 -42.29 85.46
C ARG A 18 3.32 -43.46 84.76
N HIS A 19 2.42 -43.15 83.84
CA HIS A 19 1.81 -44.15 82.98
C HIS A 19 2.84 -44.64 81.96
N ALA A 20 3.20 -45.92 82.05
CA ALA A 20 3.90 -46.59 80.97
C ALA A 20 3.01 -46.52 79.71
N PRO A 21 3.50 -45.94 78.60
CA PRO A 21 2.70 -45.85 77.40
C PRO A 21 2.32 -47.27 76.92
N PRO A 22 1.07 -47.49 76.48
CA PRO A 22 0.65 -48.78 75.94
C PRO A 22 1.55 -49.16 74.76
N ALA A 23 1.96 -50.43 74.64
CA ALA A 23 2.85 -50.90 73.56
C ALA A 23 2.32 -50.57 72.15
N ALA A 24 1.00 -50.40 72.00
CA ALA A 24 0.35 -50.00 70.76
C ALA A 24 0.60 -48.52 70.34
N LEU A 25 1.01 -47.65 71.27
CA LEU A 25 1.24 -46.23 70.98
C LEU A 25 2.46 -46.01 70.10
N ALA A 26 3.56 -46.72 70.36
CA ALA A 26 4.79 -46.64 69.56
C ALA A 26 4.54 -47.03 68.09
N GLY A 27 3.75 -48.09 67.87
CA GLY A 27 3.34 -48.52 66.53
C GLY A 27 2.49 -47.47 65.80
N ARG A 28 1.58 -46.79 66.50
CA ARG A 28 0.75 -45.72 65.93
C ARG A 28 1.56 -44.47 65.57
N ILE A 29 2.55 -44.10 66.41
CA ILE A 29 3.43 -42.97 66.13
C ILE A 29 4.31 -43.26 64.91
N GLN A 30 4.92 -44.45 64.83
CA GLN A 30 5.70 -44.84 63.66
C GLN A 30 4.84 -44.89 62.38
N GLY A 31 3.59 -45.37 62.48
CA GLY A 31 2.63 -45.34 61.37
C GLY A 31 2.32 -43.91 60.91
N ALA A 32 2.05 -43.01 61.83
CA ALA A 32 1.77 -41.60 61.53
C ALA A 32 2.97 -40.89 60.88
N LEU A 33 4.19 -41.19 61.32
CA LEU A 33 5.42 -40.64 60.73
C LEU A 33 5.65 -41.15 59.30
N ARG A 34 5.46 -42.45 59.04
CA ARG A 34 5.57 -43.00 57.67
C ARG A 34 4.55 -42.39 56.71
N MET A 35 3.32 -42.15 57.17
CA MET A 35 2.30 -41.48 56.34
C MET A 35 2.67 -40.01 56.09
N ALA A 36 3.21 -39.31 57.09
CA ALA A 36 3.68 -37.93 56.92
C ALA A 36 4.86 -37.84 55.94
N ASP A 37 5.78 -38.79 55.95
CA ASP A 37 6.91 -38.84 55.02
C ASP A 37 6.49 -39.25 53.60
N ALA A 38 5.50 -40.13 53.46
CA ALA A 38 4.90 -40.45 52.16
C ALA A 38 4.16 -39.25 51.54
N GLN A 39 3.50 -38.44 52.37
CA GLN A 39 2.83 -37.21 51.92
C GLN A 39 3.84 -36.12 51.50
N ARG A 40 5.00 -36.03 52.16
CA ARG A 40 6.10 -35.13 51.77
C ARG A 40 6.85 -35.60 50.52
N SER A 41 6.87 -36.91 50.28
CA SER A 41 7.59 -37.54 49.16
C SER A 41 6.73 -37.67 47.89
N ALA A 42 5.48 -37.21 47.91
CA ALA A 42 4.68 -37.11 46.70
C ALA A 42 5.26 -35.98 45.82
N PRO A 43 5.78 -36.27 44.61
CA PRO A 43 6.24 -35.21 43.73
C PRO A 43 5.03 -34.36 43.33
N GLY A 44 4.98 -33.14 43.86
CA GLY A 44 4.02 -32.12 43.46
C GLY A 44 4.13 -31.87 41.97
N ARG A 45 3.27 -32.52 41.18
CA ARG A 45 2.99 -32.14 39.79
C ARG A 45 2.18 -30.85 39.81
N SER A 46 2.85 -29.73 40.08
CA SER A 46 2.23 -28.41 40.08
C SER A 46 2.98 -27.47 39.15
N GLY A 47 2.37 -27.19 38.00
CA GLY A 47 2.24 -25.81 37.54
C GLY A 47 3.44 -25.17 36.83
N ARG A 48 4.00 -25.81 35.79
CA ARG A 48 4.88 -25.12 34.82
C ARG A 48 4.27 -24.97 33.42
N GLN A 49 2.94 -24.94 33.32
CA GLN A 49 2.23 -24.81 32.03
C GLN A 49 1.25 -23.62 31.95
N ALA A 50 1.23 -22.72 32.95
CA ALA A 50 0.24 -21.65 33.03
C ALA A 50 0.74 -20.26 32.59
N ALA A 51 1.92 -20.15 31.98
CA ALA A 51 2.45 -18.87 31.50
C ALA A 51 2.38 -18.69 29.97
N TRP A 52 1.84 -19.66 29.21
CA TRP A 52 1.88 -19.64 27.74
C TRP A 52 0.58 -19.26 26.98
N PRO A 53 -0.65 -19.28 27.54
CA PRO A 53 -1.84 -18.98 26.73
C PRO A 53 -2.06 -17.47 26.48
N TRP A 54 -1.70 -16.60 27.43
CA TRP A 54 -1.87 -15.15 27.29
C TRP A 54 -0.90 -14.53 26.28
N LEU A 55 0.36 -15.01 26.23
CA LEU A 55 1.34 -14.61 25.22
C LEU A 55 0.94 -15.04 23.80
N ARG A 56 0.28 -16.20 23.65
CA ARG A 56 -0.28 -16.65 22.36
C ARG A 56 -1.47 -15.79 21.92
N GLY A 57 -2.33 -15.38 22.87
CA GLY A 57 -3.41 -14.44 22.60
C GLY A 57 -2.91 -13.07 22.15
N LEU A 58 -1.87 -12.53 22.81
CA LEU A 58 -1.25 -11.27 22.42
C LEU A 58 -0.57 -11.35 21.04
N ALA A 59 0.10 -12.47 20.75
CA ALA A 59 0.76 -12.69 19.46
C ALA A 59 -0.24 -12.78 18.29
N LEU A 60 -1.37 -13.46 18.48
CA LEU A 60 -2.43 -13.54 17.47
C LEU A 60 -3.15 -12.19 17.27
N PHE A 61 -3.37 -11.43 18.33
CA PHE A 61 -3.95 -10.08 18.23
C PHE A 61 -2.99 -9.10 17.53
N GLY A 62 -1.69 -9.15 17.86
CA GLY A 62 -0.66 -8.35 17.18
C GLY A 62 -0.52 -8.69 15.69
N ALA A 63 -0.58 -9.97 15.34
CA ALA A 63 -0.57 -10.41 13.94
C ALA A 63 -1.83 -9.97 13.17
N GLY A 64 -3.01 -10.02 13.80
CA GLY A 64 -4.26 -9.53 13.23
C GLY A 64 -4.27 -8.01 13.04
N ALA A 65 -3.79 -7.26 14.03
CA ALA A 65 -3.68 -5.80 13.94
C ALA A 65 -2.68 -5.37 12.86
N ALA A 66 -1.52 -6.03 12.75
CA ALA A 66 -0.51 -5.71 11.73
C ALA A 66 -0.99 -6.04 10.31
N THR A 67 -1.72 -7.15 10.12
CA THR A 67 -2.32 -7.51 8.81
C THR A 67 -3.46 -6.57 8.43
N ALA A 68 -4.35 -6.22 9.37
CA ALA A 68 -5.39 -5.22 9.14
C ALA A 68 -4.80 -3.85 8.82
N TRP A 69 -3.73 -3.44 9.50
CA TRP A 69 -3.04 -2.19 9.24
C TRP A 69 -2.31 -2.20 7.88
N GLY A 70 -1.65 -3.31 7.52
CA GLY A 70 -1.03 -3.49 6.22
C GLY A 70 -2.05 -3.46 5.08
N LEU A 71 -3.21 -4.11 5.26
CA LEU A 71 -4.34 -4.05 4.32
C LEU A 71 -4.92 -2.63 4.23
N ALA A 72 -5.13 -1.94 5.36
CA ALA A 72 -5.62 -0.57 5.37
C ALA A 72 -4.66 0.39 4.65
N LEU A 73 -3.34 0.28 4.90
CA LEU A 73 -2.33 1.05 4.18
C LEU A 73 -2.34 0.73 2.67
N SER A 74 -2.49 -0.54 2.28
CA SER A 74 -2.57 -0.93 0.87
C SER A 74 -3.80 -0.35 0.16
N LEU A 75 -4.92 -0.21 0.87
CA LEU A 75 -6.16 0.38 0.34
C LEU A 75 -6.11 1.91 0.28
N LEU A 76 -5.30 2.56 1.13
CA LEU A 76 -5.08 4.01 1.05
C LEU A 76 -4.13 4.41 -0.09
N VAL A 77 -3.28 3.49 -0.55
CA VAL A 77 -2.42 3.70 -1.73
C VAL A 77 -3.18 3.25 -2.97
N LEU A 78 -4.17 4.03 -3.40
CA LEU A 78 -4.59 3.94 -4.80
C LEU A 78 -3.35 4.27 -5.64
N PRO A 79 -2.97 3.42 -6.61
CA PRO A 79 -1.78 3.70 -7.40
C PRO A 79 -2.10 4.95 -8.23
N ALA A 80 -1.29 6.01 -8.10
CA ALA A 80 -1.53 7.30 -8.75
C ALA A 80 -1.79 7.19 -10.26
N GLN A 81 -1.27 6.13 -10.89
CA GLN A 81 -1.52 5.77 -12.28
C GLN A 81 -2.99 5.49 -12.60
N ASP A 82 -3.78 4.94 -11.68
CA ASP A 82 -5.20 4.65 -11.90
C ASP A 82 -6.02 5.92 -11.89
N VAL A 83 -5.76 6.82 -10.93
CA VAL A 83 -6.38 8.15 -10.86
C VAL A 83 -6.06 8.95 -12.13
N LEU A 84 -4.81 8.91 -12.59
CA LEU A 84 -4.41 9.60 -13.82
C LEU A 84 -5.04 8.99 -15.07
N SER A 85 -5.12 7.66 -15.15
CA SER A 85 -5.78 6.96 -16.26
C SER A 85 -7.27 7.32 -16.35
N ASP A 86 -7.96 7.42 -15.20
CA ASP A 86 -9.34 7.88 -15.13
C ASP A 86 -9.46 9.35 -15.55
N ALA A 87 -8.60 10.24 -15.03
CA ALA A 87 -8.62 11.66 -15.41
C ALA A 87 -8.38 11.89 -16.91
N VAL A 88 -7.43 11.18 -17.50
CA VAL A 88 -7.14 11.21 -18.95
C VAL A 88 -8.36 10.72 -19.73
N THR A 89 -8.99 9.64 -19.29
CA THR A 89 -10.19 9.10 -19.94
C THR A 89 -11.36 10.07 -19.83
N ASP A 90 -11.56 10.69 -18.67
CA ASP A 90 -12.62 11.68 -18.43
C ASP A 90 -12.45 12.92 -19.30
N SER A 91 -11.24 13.46 -19.39
CA SER A 91 -10.93 14.56 -20.30
C SER A 91 -11.14 14.16 -21.77
N HIS A 92 -10.69 12.97 -22.17
CA HIS A 92 -10.91 12.46 -23.51
C HIS A 92 -12.41 12.40 -23.85
N VAL A 93 -13.22 11.75 -23.01
CA VAL A 93 -14.68 11.64 -23.22
C VAL A 93 -15.35 13.02 -23.22
N ARG A 94 -15.00 13.90 -22.29
CA ARG A 94 -15.53 15.28 -22.23
C ARG A 94 -15.28 16.04 -23.53
N SER A 95 -14.09 15.90 -24.11
CA SER A 95 -13.75 16.56 -25.38
C SER A 95 -14.57 16.04 -26.57
N LEU A 96 -15.06 14.80 -26.52
CA LEU A 96 -15.92 14.20 -27.55
C LEU A 96 -17.41 14.60 -27.39
N MET A 97 -17.86 14.85 -26.16
CA MET A 97 -19.28 15.14 -25.87
C MET A 97 -19.69 16.57 -26.25
N GLY A 98 -18.76 17.53 -26.27
CA GLY A 98 -19.02 18.93 -26.59
C GLY A 98 -18.31 19.41 -27.86
N SER A 99 -18.55 20.65 -28.27
CA SER A 99 -17.76 21.34 -29.30
C SER A 99 -16.41 21.87 -28.77
N HIS A 100 -15.79 21.16 -27.83
CA HIS A 100 -14.55 21.54 -27.15
C HIS A 100 -13.39 20.59 -27.49
N LEU A 101 -13.39 20.10 -28.74
CA LEU A 101 -12.34 19.21 -29.21
C LEU A 101 -10.97 19.92 -29.18
N ALA A 102 -10.94 21.15 -29.71
CA ALA A 102 -9.77 22.01 -29.73
C ALA A 102 -10.19 23.47 -29.47
N ASP A 103 -9.38 24.19 -28.70
CA ASP A 103 -9.53 25.64 -28.53
C ASP A 103 -8.86 26.40 -29.70
N VAL A 104 -7.85 25.78 -30.30
CA VAL A 104 -7.23 26.21 -31.56
C VAL A 104 -7.35 25.09 -32.59
N ALA A 105 -8.30 25.24 -33.52
CA ALA A 105 -8.51 24.30 -34.62
C ALA A 105 -7.58 24.64 -35.80
N SER A 106 -6.32 24.19 -35.72
CA SER A 106 -5.35 24.32 -36.80
C SER A 106 -4.52 23.06 -36.93
N SER A 107 -4.32 22.61 -38.16
CA SER A 107 -3.39 21.54 -38.51
C SER A 107 -1.94 22.01 -38.60
N ASP A 108 -1.71 23.33 -38.62
CA ASP A 108 -0.38 23.89 -38.70
C ASP A 108 0.25 24.07 -37.30
N ARG A 109 1.36 23.36 -37.08
CA ARG A 109 2.17 23.46 -35.86
C ARG A 109 2.62 24.90 -35.55
N HIS A 110 2.80 25.76 -36.57
CA HIS A 110 3.21 27.15 -36.38
C HIS A 110 2.06 28.05 -35.93
N THR A 111 0.83 27.54 -35.92
CA THR A 111 -0.32 28.17 -35.27
C THR A 111 -0.49 27.64 -33.84
N VAL A 112 -0.36 26.32 -33.65
CA VAL A 112 -0.64 25.66 -32.36
C VAL A 112 0.45 25.94 -31.32
N LYS A 113 1.74 25.89 -31.68
CA LYS A 113 2.83 26.16 -30.71
C LYS A 113 2.77 27.57 -30.11
N PRO A 114 2.65 28.66 -30.90
CA PRO A 114 2.53 29.99 -30.33
C PRO A 114 1.22 30.18 -29.56
N TRP A 115 0.15 29.46 -29.90
CA TRP A 115 -1.11 29.54 -29.14
C TRP A 115 -0.96 29.04 -27.69
N PHE A 116 -0.10 28.04 -27.45
CA PHE A 116 0.23 27.58 -26.09
C PHE A 116 1.14 28.55 -25.33
N ALA A 117 1.90 29.40 -26.03
CA ALA A 117 2.79 30.37 -25.39
C ALA A 117 1.98 31.34 -24.52
N GLY A 118 2.34 31.43 -23.24
CA GLY A 118 1.65 32.26 -22.25
C GLY A 118 0.39 31.64 -21.64
N LYS A 119 -0.07 30.47 -22.11
CA LYS A 119 -1.12 29.67 -21.45
C LYS A 119 -0.55 28.55 -20.59
N LEU A 120 0.58 28.00 -21.03
CA LEU A 120 1.38 27.01 -20.30
C LEU A 120 2.73 27.61 -19.94
N ASP A 121 3.30 27.16 -18.83
CA ASP A 121 4.66 27.44 -18.38
C ASP A 121 5.71 26.56 -19.10
N PHE A 122 5.26 25.70 -20.01
CA PHE A 122 6.10 24.86 -20.88
C PHE A 122 5.60 24.92 -22.33
N SER A 123 6.48 24.53 -23.27
CA SER A 123 6.14 24.45 -24.70
C SER A 123 6.01 22.98 -25.13
N PRO A 124 4.78 22.47 -25.38
CA PRO A 124 4.60 21.09 -25.77
C PRO A 124 5.20 20.83 -27.17
N PRO A 125 5.90 19.71 -27.38
CA PRO A 125 6.38 19.34 -28.70
C PRO A 125 5.19 18.97 -29.61
N VAL A 126 4.91 19.82 -30.58
CA VAL A 126 3.90 19.57 -31.62
C VAL A 126 4.59 18.95 -32.83
N VAL A 127 4.24 17.69 -33.12
CA VAL A 127 4.72 16.91 -34.26
C VAL A 127 3.61 16.80 -35.29
N ASP A 128 3.95 17.02 -36.56
CA ASP A 128 3.04 16.77 -37.66
C ASP A 128 3.21 15.31 -38.14
N LEU A 129 2.09 14.59 -38.17
CA LEU A 129 2.00 13.20 -38.63
C LEU A 129 1.02 13.08 -39.82
N ALA A 130 0.71 14.19 -40.50
CA ALA A 130 -0.18 14.20 -41.65
C ALA A 130 0.27 13.26 -42.77
N ASP A 131 1.58 13.19 -43.05
CA ASP A 131 2.18 12.27 -44.04
C ASP A 131 1.94 10.79 -43.71
N GLU A 132 1.60 10.48 -42.46
CA GLU A 132 1.35 9.12 -41.95
C GLU A 132 -0.15 8.84 -41.78
N GLY A 133 -1.02 9.72 -42.30
CA GLY A 133 -2.48 9.63 -42.20
C GLY A 133 -3.02 10.02 -40.83
N LEU A 134 -2.22 10.70 -40.02
CA LEU A 134 -2.54 11.12 -38.65
C LEU A 134 -2.44 12.64 -38.52
N PRO A 135 -3.21 13.45 -39.27
CA PRO A 135 -3.08 14.89 -39.24
C PRO A 135 -3.41 15.44 -37.85
N LEU A 136 -2.60 16.42 -37.41
CA LEU A 136 -2.97 17.29 -36.30
C LEU A 136 -4.20 18.09 -36.72
N THR A 137 -5.21 18.15 -35.86
CA THR A 137 -6.46 18.90 -36.10
C THR A 137 -6.56 20.13 -35.19
N GLY A 138 -5.78 20.17 -34.11
CA GLY A 138 -5.73 21.32 -33.22
C GLY A 138 -5.10 21.01 -31.87
N GLY A 139 -5.28 21.94 -30.95
CA GLY A 139 -4.90 21.78 -29.55
C GLY A 139 -5.85 22.50 -28.60
N ARG A 140 -5.83 22.11 -27.34
CA ARG A 140 -6.52 22.79 -26.24
C ARG A 140 -5.68 22.80 -24.97
N LEU A 141 -5.99 23.72 -24.08
CA LEU A 141 -5.52 23.69 -22.71
C LEU A 141 -6.50 22.83 -21.90
N ASP A 142 -5.99 21.85 -21.17
CA ASP A 142 -6.83 21.00 -20.31
C ASP A 142 -6.26 20.95 -18.89
N TYR A 143 -7.05 20.40 -17.96
CA TYR A 143 -6.64 20.19 -16.59
C TYR A 143 -6.84 18.73 -16.20
N LEU A 144 -5.74 18.05 -15.87
CA LEU A 144 -5.74 16.67 -15.37
C LEU A 144 -5.29 16.68 -13.91
N ASP A 145 -6.14 16.24 -12.99
CA ASP A 145 -5.77 16.18 -11.57
C ASP A 145 -5.19 17.52 -11.05
N GLY A 146 -5.86 18.63 -11.40
CA GLY A 146 -5.48 19.98 -10.98
C GLY A 146 -4.25 20.58 -11.68
N ARG A 147 -3.56 19.85 -12.59
CA ARG A 147 -2.41 20.38 -13.33
C ARG A 147 -2.80 20.85 -14.74
N PRO A 148 -2.27 21.98 -15.23
CA PRO A 148 -2.46 22.38 -16.62
C PRO A 148 -1.68 21.43 -17.55
N VAL A 149 -2.34 20.97 -18.61
CA VAL A 149 -1.74 20.10 -19.62
C VAL A 149 -2.07 20.60 -21.03
N ALA A 150 -1.16 20.35 -21.97
CA ALA A 150 -1.49 20.50 -23.38
C ALA A 150 -2.24 19.26 -23.85
N ALA A 151 -3.38 19.43 -24.51
CA ALA A 151 -4.03 18.34 -25.23
C ALA A 151 -3.98 18.62 -26.73
N LEU A 152 -3.22 17.83 -27.46
CA LEU A 152 -3.13 17.86 -28.92
C LEU A 152 -4.13 16.87 -29.51
N VAL A 153 -4.82 17.29 -30.56
CA VAL A 153 -5.87 16.48 -31.19
C VAL A 153 -5.38 15.99 -32.53
N TYR A 154 -5.26 14.67 -32.67
CA TYR A 154 -4.96 14.01 -33.94
C TYR A 154 -6.19 13.26 -34.44
N ARG A 155 -6.27 13.08 -35.76
CA ARG A 155 -7.33 12.31 -36.39
C ARG A 155 -6.75 11.06 -37.04
N ALA A 156 -7.32 9.90 -36.73
CA ALA A 156 -7.01 8.62 -37.35
C ALA A 156 -8.25 8.14 -38.12
N GLY A 157 -8.40 8.61 -39.36
CA GLY A 157 -9.63 8.42 -40.13
C GLY A 157 -10.84 9.06 -39.44
N SER A 158 -11.81 8.23 -39.02
CA SER A 158 -12.99 8.70 -38.27
C SER A 158 -12.73 8.88 -36.77
N HIS A 159 -11.64 8.32 -36.25
CA HIS A 159 -11.34 8.30 -34.81
C HIS A 159 -10.53 9.52 -34.38
N ILE A 160 -10.76 9.95 -33.15
CA ILE A 160 -10.01 11.03 -32.50
C ILE A 160 -8.98 10.41 -31.57
N VAL A 161 -7.75 10.92 -31.65
CA VAL A 161 -6.68 10.62 -30.70
C VAL A 161 -6.34 11.90 -29.96
N ASN A 162 -6.64 11.94 -28.67
CA ASN A 162 -6.18 13.01 -27.79
C ASN A 162 -4.82 12.63 -27.23
N LEU A 163 -3.81 13.47 -27.44
CA LEU A 163 -2.48 13.33 -26.87
C LEU A 163 -2.29 14.42 -25.82
N PHE A 164 -2.26 14.00 -24.56
CA PHE A 164 -1.98 14.87 -23.42
C PHE A 164 -0.49 14.91 -23.14
N VAL A 165 0.04 16.12 -22.93
CA VAL A 165 1.47 16.38 -22.77
C VAL A 165 1.72 17.38 -21.66
N TRP A 166 2.63 17.04 -20.75
CA TRP A 166 3.09 17.92 -19.66
C TRP A 166 4.49 17.49 -19.17
N PRO A 167 5.21 18.32 -18.41
CA PRO A 167 6.53 17.96 -17.89
C PRO A 167 6.48 16.72 -16.99
N ALA A 168 7.38 15.77 -17.22
CA ALA A 168 7.51 14.60 -16.35
C ALA A 168 8.26 14.98 -15.05
N PRO A 169 7.84 14.49 -13.87
CA PRO A 169 8.46 14.86 -12.59
C PRO A 169 9.97 14.64 -12.54
N ASP A 170 10.43 13.48 -13.04
CA ASP A 170 11.84 13.06 -12.97
C ASP A 170 12.53 13.06 -14.34
N GLY A 171 11.82 13.48 -15.41
CA GLY A 171 12.30 13.52 -16.80
C GLY A 171 12.76 12.18 -17.40
N THR A 172 12.74 11.10 -16.61
CA THR A 172 13.33 9.80 -16.95
C THR A 172 12.56 9.16 -18.11
N PRO A 173 13.21 8.86 -19.24
CA PRO A 173 12.54 8.22 -20.37
C PRO A 173 11.97 6.86 -19.97
N THR A 174 10.74 6.57 -20.40
CA THR A 174 10.07 5.29 -20.15
C THR A 174 9.60 4.66 -21.46
N VAL A 175 9.45 3.34 -21.45
CA VAL A 175 8.83 2.61 -22.57
C VAL A 175 7.32 2.80 -22.56
N PRO A 176 6.65 2.75 -23.72
CA PRO A 176 5.19 2.84 -23.80
C PRO A 176 4.52 1.73 -23.00
N VAL A 177 3.62 2.13 -22.11
CA VAL A 177 2.75 1.23 -21.35
C VAL A 177 1.33 1.43 -21.85
N SER A 178 0.67 0.33 -22.20
CA SER A 178 -0.73 0.32 -22.64
C SER A 178 -1.66 0.03 -21.47
N ALA A 179 -2.79 0.72 -21.45
CA ALA A 179 -3.87 0.49 -20.50
C ALA A 179 -5.23 0.62 -21.19
N THR A 180 -6.27 0.09 -20.58
CA THR A 180 -7.65 0.23 -21.05
C THR A 180 -8.52 0.73 -19.91
N ARG A 181 -9.33 1.76 -20.16
CA ARG A 181 -10.25 2.34 -19.18
C ARG A 181 -11.57 2.69 -19.87
N ARG A 182 -12.70 2.20 -19.32
CA ARG A 182 -14.06 2.51 -19.79
C ARG A 182 -14.27 2.33 -21.30
N GLY A 183 -13.62 1.32 -21.89
CA GLY A 183 -13.71 1.01 -23.33
C GLY A 183 -12.76 1.80 -24.23
N TYR A 184 -12.01 2.77 -23.68
CA TYR A 184 -10.97 3.51 -24.38
C TYR A 184 -9.60 2.89 -24.13
N ASN A 185 -8.75 2.92 -25.15
CA ASN A 185 -7.35 2.52 -25.05
C ASN A 185 -6.50 3.74 -24.72
N LEU A 186 -5.53 3.51 -23.84
CA LEU A 186 -4.56 4.48 -23.37
C LEU A 186 -3.16 3.95 -23.64
N VAL A 187 -2.25 4.84 -24.07
CA VAL A 187 -0.82 4.55 -24.12
C VAL A 187 -0.07 5.71 -23.51
N HIS A 188 0.81 5.44 -22.55
CA HIS A 188 1.59 6.49 -21.89
C HIS A 188 3.07 6.17 -21.83
N TRP A 189 3.89 7.21 -21.89
CA TRP A 189 5.35 7.12 -21.82
C TRP A 189 5.94 8.48 -21.43
N THR A 190 7.26 8.48 -21.26
CA THR A 190 8.06 9.67 -20.98
C THR A 190 9.18 9.76 -22.01
N GLN A 191 9.37 10.93 -22.62
CA GLN A 191 10.44 11.19 -23.60
C GLN A 191 10.76 12.68 -23.61
N ALA A 192 12.03 13.04 -23.81
CA ALA A 192 12.47 14.45 -23.87
C ALA A 192 11.97 15.32 -22.69
N GLY A 193 11.99 14.77 -21.47
CA GLY A 193 11.53 15.47 -20.26
C GLY A 193 10.00 15.63 -20.14
N MET A 194 9.23 15.12 -21.08
CA MET A 194 7.77 15.26 -21.12
C MET A 194 7.07 13.91 -20.89
N GLN A 195 5.98 13.94 -20.15
CA GLN A 195 5.01 12.86 -20.01
C GLN A 195 4.00 12.96 -21.15
N PHE A 196 3.72 11.83 -21.79
CA PHE A 196 2.74 11.70 -22.86
C PHE A 196 1.68 10.67 -22.47
N TRP A 197 0.42 11.00 -22.74
CA TRP A 197 -0.72 10.09 -22.62
C TRP A 197 -1.59 10.22 -23.86
N ALA A 198 -1.68 9.17 -24.66
CA ALA A 198 -2.59 9.08 -25.79
C ALA A 198 -3.85 8.33 -25.37
N ALA A 199 -5.03 8.87 -25.71
CA ALA A 199 -6.33 8.28 -25.45
C ALA A 199 -7.18 8.25 -26.71
N SER A 200 -7.77 7.10 -27.03
CA SER A 200 -8.63 6.91 -28.20
C SER A 200 -9.52 5.67 -28.08
N ASP A 201 -10.56 5.62 -28.90
CA ASP A 201 -11.39 4.44 -29.16
C ASP A 201 -10.80 3.50 -30.23
N LEU A 202 -9.66 3.87 -30.83
CA LEU A 202 -8.85 2.96 -31.67
C LEU A 202 -8.53 1.67 -30.94
N ASN A 203 -8.32 0.58 -31.69
CA ASN A 203 -7.84 -0.66 -31.08
C ASN A 203 -6.42 -0.47 -30.48
N ALA A 204 -6.07 -1.29 -29.49
CA ALA A 204 -4.81 -1.13 -28.75
C ALA A 204 -3.56 -1.18 -29.64
N LYS A 205 -3.58 -1.96 -30.73
CA LYS A 205 -2.44 -2.09 -31.65
C LYS A 205 -2.24 -0.81 -32.47
N GLU A 206 -3.32 -0.22 -32.97
CA GLU A 206 -3.29 1.04 -33.72
C GLU A 206 -2.84 2.20 -32.85
N LEU A 207 -3.34 2.29 -31.60
CA LEU A 207 -2.91 3.32 -30.67
C LEU A 207 -1.44 3.18 -30.27
N ALA A 208 -0.97 1.94 -30.08
CA ALA A 208 0.46 1.67 -29.85
C ALA A 208 1.32 2.07 -31.07
N ALA A 209 0.84 1.81 -32.29
CA ALA A 209 1.52 2.24 -33.52
C ALA A 209 1.56 3.77 -33.67
N PHE A 210 0.48 4.47 -33.31
CA PHE A 210 0.47 5.94 -33.22
C PHE A 210 1.55 6.43 -32.26
N ALA A 211 1.59 5.88 -31.03
CA ALA A 211 2.59 6.27 -30.04
C ALA A 211 4.02 6.00 -30.54
N GLN A 212 4.26 4.88 -31.22
CA GLN A 212 5.57 4.57 -31.80
C GLN A 212 6.00 5.60 -32.84
N ARG A 213 5.16 5.91 -33.83
CA ARG A 213 5.44 6.90 -34.89
C ARG A 213 5.74 8.27 -34.31
N LEU A 214 4.95 8.70 -33.34
CA LEU A 214 5.15 9.96 -32.64
C LEU A 214 6.51 10.00 -31.94
N ARG A 215 6.89 8.93 -31.23
CA ARG A 215 8.18 8.83 -30.53
C ARG A 215 9.38 8.87 -31.47
N GLU A 216 9.28 8.18 -32.62
CA GLU A 216 10.30 8.18 -33.66
C GLU A 216 10.47 9.60 -34.23
N ARG A 217 9.37 10.28 -34.54
CA ARG A 217 9.42 11.67 -35.01
C ARG A 217 9.95 12.65 -33.97
N LEU A 218 9.56 12.50 -32.70
CA LEU A 218 10.10 13.29 -31.59
C LEU A 218 11.62 13.14 -31.49
N ALA A 219 12.14 11.92 -31.62
CA ALA A 219 13.58 11.66 -31.58
C ALA A 219 14.32 12.29 -32.78
N THR A 220 13.69 12.38 -33.96
CA THR A 220 14.29 13.07 -35.11
C THR A 220 14.19 14.60 -35.04
N ALA A 221 13.19 15.13 -34.34
CA ALA A 221 12.95 16.57 -34.22
C ALA A 221 13.80 17.23 -33.12
N ASP A 222 14.25 16.44 -32.14
CA ASP A 222 15.13 16.85 -31.05
C ASP A 222 16.39 15.96 -31.05
N PRO A 223 17.34 16.21 -31.99
CA PRO A 223 18.66 15.61 -31.86
C PRO A 223 19.30 16.26 -30.63
N GLY A 224 19.28 15.54 -29.51
CA GLY A 224 19.98 15.97 -28.30
C GLY A 224 21.42 16.41 -28.60
N PRO A 225 22.02 17.25 -27.73
CA PRO A 225 23.33 17.85 -27.96
C PRO A 225 24.45 16.84 -28.19
#